data_AF-A7SXG3-F1
#
_entry.id   AF-A7SXG3-F1
#
_cell.length_a   1.000
_cell.length_b   1.000
_cell.length_c   1.000
_cell.angle_alpha   90.00
_cell.angle_beta   90.00
_cell.angle_gamma   90.00
#
_symmetry.space_group_name_H-M   'P 1'
#
loop_
_entity.id
_entity.type
_entity.pdbx_description
1 polymer ?
#
loop_
_entity_poly.entity_id
_entity_poly.type
_entity_poly.pdbx_seq_one_letter_code
_entity_poly.pdbx_strand_id
1 'polypeptide(L)'
;MATAKKWFLLEKKEKLDDLASKFRCIFAYHYLMNSTESTYKHFVELRATYLTENRQLNIPFEWTFPWAQWLRQSRDLSGKGPTGLAILETLNIIHILEQTVRGYLCGSNTNRWTDNVFTYNHIRNRCNVENFFYRIEFRGRGTAHVHLLVCLESLKQADYRLIRGDIPWLDAETAYVVNDLQPSQKDAFPECNERTSVKTDQNGEEMLSLYHPNDAFSQNLRAYISTILPFLKCKMDVQVSDKKSMVLRYVTSYISKFHDQQTSESLYSRYVTPAMAGFRHVSDLKPLEPEMVVTLPSFKPAWTNNPTKRYVPPRPSNVDESVLVTKYINRGQDIQDYSLLQWLRTHDTNKSVPTPYKRQTALVGVKYVSVFNPCFFFQYLLLNVPFKNISELRHPYHDTIPEQFKYYAAALALQPELWNDDVAIANLFRKQGNKEYYVDNVLSFLHSTRQMYHLWQQRCVDDQYKNILDHLRYWKPTPQILSTLNHRVIYRHKNVLDVDIKEALKMHPQSIVVTVSKRATARVNKIVFENFFLLSQSLGTMQLDNNDPPMHISKNMRVIITQNLDKSRGVVNGQTAIVHFRSQNKYNPCYRTRQSRQQCYF
;
A
#
# COMPACT_ATOMS: atom_id res chain seq x y z
N MET A 1 -22.77 -60.73 1.37
CA MET A 1 -22.09 -59.41 1.46
C MET A 1 -22.75 -58.29 0.63
N ALA A 2 -23.95 -58.47 0.06
CA ALA A 2 -24.61 -57.46 -0.78
C ALA A 2 -25.81 -56.73 -0.12
N THR A 3 -26.21 -57.10 1.11
CA THR A 3 -27.44 -56.60 1.74
C THR A 3 -27.22 -55.69 2.96
N ALA A 4 -25.97 -55.39 3.32
CA ALA A 4 -25.64 -54.46 4.42
C ALA A 4 -25.37 -53.01 3.97
N LYS A 5 -25.28 -52.74 2.66
CA LYS A 5 -24.98 -51.40 2.12
C LYS A 5 -26.20 -50.47 2.00
N LYS A 6 -27.43 -50.98 2.13
CA LYS A 6 -28.63 -50.20 1.77
C LYS A 6 -29.24 -49.38 2.92
N TRP A 7 -28.88 -49.67 4.18
CA TRP A 7 -29.45 -48.99 5.35
C TRP A 7 -28.58 -47.87 5.94
N PHE A 8 -27.30 -47.77 5.55
CA PHE A 8 -26.40 -46.69 6.03
C PHE A 8 -26.42 -45.42 5.16
N LEU A 9 -27.20 -45.40 4.07
CA LEU A 9 -27.17 -44.35 3.04
C LEU A 9 -28.37 -43.40 3.03
N LEU A 10 -29.37 -43.60 3.90
CA LEU A 10 -30.61 -42.80 3.86
C LEU A 10 -30.64 -41.61 4.84
N GLU A 11 -29.73 -41.52 5.81
CA GLU A 11 -29.63 -40.38 6.75
C GLU A 11 -28.39 -39.48 6.57
N LYS A 12 -27.58 -39.71 5.52
CA LYS A 12 -26.37 -38.90 5.24
C LYS A 12 -26.32 -38.30 3.84
N LYS A 13 -27.46 -38.15 3.16
CA LYS A 13 -27.50 -37.61 1.79
C LYS A 13 -26.97 -36.17 1.72
N GLU A 14 -27.24 -35.34 2.73
CA GLU A 14 -26.71 -33.97 2.79
C GLU A 14 -25.19 -33.89 3.06
N LYS A 15 -24.57 -34.92 3.64
CA LYS A 15 -23.11 -34.96 3.88
C LYS A 15 -22.31 -35.61 2.74
N LEU A 16 -22.94 -36.44 1.90
CA LEU A 16 -22.30 -37.11 0.76
C LEU A 16 -22.18 -36.20 -0.47
N ASP A 17 -23.11 -35.29 -0.69
CA ASP A 17 -23.04 -34.33 -1.81
C ASP A 17 -21.89 -33.32 -1.65
N ASP A 18 -21.50 -33.02 -0.41
CA ASP A 18 -20.34 -32.17 -0.10
C ASP A 18 -19.00 -32.93 -0.30
N LEU A 19 -19.01 -34.26 -0.13
CA LEU A 19 -17.88 -35.13 -0.47
C LEU A 19 -17.68 -35.19 -2.00
N ALA A 20 -18.76 -35.29 -2.78
CA ALA A 20 -18.68 -35.31 -4.24
C ALA A 20 -18.09 -34.00 -4.80
N SER A 21 -18.39 -32.84 -4.20
CA SER A 21 -17.78 -31.54 -4.53
C SER A 21 -16.26 -31.54 -4.33
N LYS A 22 -15.77 -32.12 -3.22
CA LYS A 22 -14.33 -32.19 -2.87
C LYS A 22 -13.51 -33.05 -3.83
N PHE A 23 -14.12 -34.04 -4.49
CA PHE A 23 -13.42 -34.90 -5.46
C PHE A 23 -13.54 -34.42 -6.92
N ARG A 24 -14.30 -33.36 -7.22
CA ARG A 24 -14.46 -32.85 -8.61
C ARG A 24 -13.14 -32.46 -9.26
N CYS A 25 -12.24 -31.85 -8.50
CA CYS A 25 -10.93 -31.45 -9.02
C CYS A 25 -10.00 -32.64 -9.26
N ILE A 26 -10.14 -33.71 -8.48
CA ILE A 26 -9.45 -34.99 -8.71
C ILE A 26 -9.98 -35.64 -10.00
N PHE A 27 -11.30 -35.62 -10.23
CA PHE A 27 -11.88 -36.10 -11.48
C PHE A 27 -11.51 -35.21 -12.68
N ALA A 28 -11.40 -33.89 -12.50
CA ALA A 28 -10.94 -32.96 -13.53
C ALA A 28 -9.48 -33.24 -13.90
N TYR A 29 -8.61 -33.46 -12.91
CA TYR A 29 -7.25 -33.92 -13.11
C TYR A 29 -7.21 -35.24 -13.88
N HIS A 30 -7.98 -36.23 -13.46
CA HIS A 30 -8.04 -37.52 -14.14
C HIS A 30 -8.50 -37.38 -15.59
N TYR A 31 -9.50 -36.54 -15.86
CA TYR A 31 -9.95 -36.23 -17.22
C TYR A 31 -8.83 -35.58 -18.05
N LEU A 32 -8.17 -34.54 -17.54
CA LEU A 32 -7.12 -33.84 -18.26
C LEU A 32 -5.89 -34.72 -18.56
N MET A 33 -5.50 -35.56 -17.61
CA MET A 33 -4.27 -36.35 -17.71
C MET A 33 -4.46 -37.74 -18.34
N ASN A 34 -5.64 -38.34 -18.18
CA ASN A 34 -5.86 -39.74 -18.55
C ASN A 34 -7.03 -39.97 -19.52
N SER A 35 -7.86 -38.97 -19.82
CA SER A 35 -8.93 -39.13 -20.82
C SER A 35 -8.37 -39.04 -22.23
N THR A 36 -8.76 -39.99 -23.09
CA THR A 36 -8.48 -39.94 -24.54
C THR A 36 -9.19 -38.78 -25.24
N GLU A 37 -10.23 -38.23 -24.63
CA GLU A 37 -10.97 -37.07 -25.13
C GLU A 37 -10.33 -35.73 -24.74
N SER A 38 -9.30 -35.73 -23.88
CA SER A 38 -8.63 -34.51 -23.47
C SER A 38 -7.58 -34.06 -24.49
N THR A 39 -7.75 -32.84 -25.00
CA THR A 39 -6.75 -32.16 -25.84
C THR A 39 -5.52 -31.69 -25.04
N TYR A 40 -5.55 -31.79 -23.71
CA TYR A 40 -4.44 -31.39 -22.85
C TYR A 40 -3.21 -32.28 -23.04
N LYS A 41 -3.39 -33.57 -23.28
CA LYS A 41 -2.30 -34.50 -23.63
C LYS A 41 -1.52 -34.01 -24.86
N HIS A 42 -2.23 -33.56 -25.90
CA HIS A 42 -1.64 -32.96 -27.09
C HIS A 42 -0.86 -31.68 -26.77
N PHE A 43 -1.34 -30.85 -25.84
CA PHE A 43 -0.65 -29.62 -25.41
C PHE A 43 0.62 -29.92 -24.59
N VAL A 44 0.60 -30.94 -23.74
CA VAL A 44 1.77 -31.45 -23.00
C VAL A 44 2.82 -32.00 -23.96
N GLU A 45 2.40 -32.76 -24.97
CA GLU A 45 3.26 -33.27 -26.04
C GLU A 45 3.87 -32.12 -26.86
N LEU A 46 3.08 -31.12 -27.25
CA LEU A 46 3.58 -29.93 -27.97
C LEU A 46 4.60 -29.12 -27.17
N ARG A 47 4.36 -28.99 -25.85
CA ARG A 47 5.27 -28.31 -24.93
C ARG A 47 6.57 -29.09 -24.74
N ALA A 48 6.52 -30.42 -24.73
CA ALA A 48 7.72 -31.26 -24.69
C ALA A 48 8.61 -30.99 -25.92
N THR A 49 8.01 -30.86 -27.12
CA THR A 49 8.69 -30.46 -28.36
C THR A 49 9.27 -29.04 -28.25
N TYR A 50 8.50 -28.08 -27.74
CA TYR A 50 8.94 -26.68 -27.61
C TYR A 50 10.10 -26.50 -26.61
N LEU A 51 10.15 -27.32 -25.57
CA LEU A 51 11.24 -27.35 -24.58
C LEU A 51 12.49 -28.03 -25.11
N THR A 52 12.37 -28.96 -26.07
CA THR A 52 13.53 -29.59 -26.73
C THR A 52 14.19 -28.65 -27.74
N GLU A 53 13.42 -27.78 -28.41
CA GLU A 53 13.92 -26.86 -29.43
C GLU A 53 14.63 -25.61 -28.85
N ASN A 54 14.25 -25.13 -27.66
CA ASN A 54 14.72 -23.84 -27.13
C ASN A 54 15.99 -23.86 -26.25
N ARG A 55 16.76 -24.96 -26.20
CA ARG A 55 18.06 -25.08 -25.49
C ARG A 55 18.14 -24.51 -24.05
N GLN A 56 17.03 -24.29 -23.35
CA GLN A 56 16.99 -24.06 -21.91
C GLN A 56 16.74 -25.39 -21.17
N LEU A 57 17.46 -26.43 -21.58
CA LEU A 57 17.58 -27.66 -20.80
C LEU A 57 18.67 -27.45 -19.75
N ASN A 58 18.39 -26.62 -18.75
CA ASN A 58 19.00 -26.85 -17.44
C ASN A 58 18.33 -28.11 -16.85
N ILE A 59 18.83 -29.29 -17.22
CA ILE A 59 18.57 -30.60 -16.60
C ILE A 59 19.93 -31.04 -16.00
N PRO A 60 20.06 -31.52 -14.73
CA PRO A 60 19.16 -32.44 -14.01
C PRO A 60 19.11 -32.30 -12.46
N PHE A 61 18.77 -31.15 -11.85
CA PHE A 61 18.80 -31.11 -10.36
C PHE A 61 17.67 -31.89 -9.67
N GLU A 62 16.57 -32.17 -10.38
CA GLU A 62 15.50 -33.08 -9.89
C GLU A 62 16.00 -34.53 -9.76
N TRP A 63 17.03 -34.93 -10.53
CA TRP A 63 17.65 -36.26 -10.43
C TRP A 63 18.62 -36.36 -9.25
N THR A 64 19.16 -35.24 -8.77
CA THR A 64 20.00 -35.22 -7.57
C THR A 64 19.20 -34.91 -6.31
N PHE A 65 17.92 -34.58 -6.45
CA PHE A 65 17.06 -34.23 -5.32
C PHE A 65 16.86 -35.44 -4.41
N PRO A 66 16.88 -35.26 -3.07
CA PRO A 66 16.76 -36.39 -2.16
C PRO A 66 15.48 -37.21 -2.41
N TRP A 67 15.63 -38.52 -2.55
CA TRP A 67 14.50 -39.43 -2.76
C TRP A 67 14.15 -40.18 -1.48
N ALA A 68 12.91 -39.98 -1.04
CA ALA A 68 12.33 -40.79 0.02
C ALA A 68 12.23 -42.27 -0.37
N GLN A 69 12.27 -43.16 0.62
CA GLN A 69 12.24 -44.61 0.42
C GLN A 69 11.02 -45.07 -0.39
N TRP A 70 9.85 -44.48 -0.13
CA TRP A 70 8.61 -44.81 -0.85
C TRP A 70 8.68 -44.48 -2.35
N LEU A 71 9.41 -43.43 -2.74
CA LEU A 71 9.57 -43.05 -4.14
C LEU A 71 10.50 -44.04 -4.85
N ARG A 72 11.55 -44.52 -4.17
CA ARG A 72 12.43 -45.59 -4.68
C ARG A 72 11.64 -46.87 -4.91
N GLN A 73 10.85 -47.30 -3.92
CA GLN A 73 9.97 -48.46 -4.06
C GLN A 73 8.98 -48.31 -5.23
N SER A 74 8.43 -47.11 -5.43
CA SER A 74 7.53 -46.84 -6.55
C SER A 74 8.23 -46.94 -7.91
N ARG A 75 9.50 -46.54 -8.00
CA ARG A 75 10.33 -46.72 -9.19
C ARG A 75 10.63 -48.18 -9.45
N ASP A 76 11.05 -48.91 -8.43
CA ASP A 76 11.35 -50.34 -8.52
C ASP A 76 10.13 -51.13 -9.02
N LEU A 77 8.94 -50.84 -8.47
CA LEU A 77 7.69 -51.49 -8.88
C LEU A 77 7.22 -51.12 -10.29
N SER A 78 7.46 -49.88 -10.72
CA SER A 78 7.01 -49.41 -12.04
C SER A 78 8.02 -49.67 -13.16
N GLY A 79 9.25 -50.06 -12.82
CA GLY A 79 10.39 -50.15 -13.75
C GLY A 79 10.84 -48.80 -14.32
N LYS A 80 10.34 -47.68 -13.77
CA LYS A 80 10.62 -46.34 -14.29
C LYS A 80 11.82 -45.71 -13.58
N GLY A 81 12.75 -45.18 -14.34
CA GLY A 81 13.93 -44.47 -13.83
C GLY A 81 13.61 -43.07 -13.27
N PRO A 82 14.64 -42.30 -12.87
CA PRO A 82 14.51 -40.90 -12.52
C PRO A 82 13.75 -40.10 -13.60
N THR A 83 12.90 -39.15 -13.20
CA THR A 83 11.94 -38.40 -14.05
C THR A 83 10.84 -39.24 -14.71
N GLY A 84 10.79 -40.55 -14.48
CA GLY A 84 9.74 -41.42 -14.99
C GLY A 84 8.44 -41.38 -14.18
N LEU A 85 8.45 -40.75 -13.00
CA LEU A 85 7.31 -40.65 -12.07
C LEU A 85 7.03 -39.18 -11.72
N ALA A 86 6.89 -38.32 -12.73
CA ALA A 86 6.85 -36.87 -12.61
C ALA A 86 5.91 -36.35 -11.50
N ILE A 87 4.72 -36.94 -11.35
CA ILE A 87 3.74 -36.60 -10.31
C ILE A 87 4.32 -36.86 -8.91
N LEU A 88 4.80 -38.08 -8.67
CA LEU A 88 5.32 -38.49 -7.37
C LEU A 88 6.61 -37.75 -7.02
N GLU A 89 7.44 -37.48 -8.02
CA GLU A 89 8.68 -36.71 -7.88
C GLU A 89 8.39 -35.25 -7.53
N THR A 90 7.41 -34.64 -8.20
CA THR A 90 6.93 -33.27 -7.88
C THR A 90 6.42 -33.21 -6.43
N LEU A 91 5.59 -34.16 -6.02
CA LEU A 91 5.06 -34.23 -4.66
C LEU A 91 6.18 -34.43 -3.61
N ASN A 92 7.19 -35.26 -3.92
CA ASN A 92 8.35 -35.45 -3.05
C ASN A 92 9.17 -34.15 -2.89
N ILE A 93 9.43 -33.43 -3.99
CA ILE A 93 10.14 -32.14 -3.94
C ILE A 93 9.39 -31.15 -3.05
N ILE A 94 8.08 -31.01 -3.29
CA ILE A 94 7.21 -30.11 -2.52
C ILE A 94 7.20 -30.48 -1.04
N HIS A 95 7.09 -31.77 -0.72
CA HIS A 95 7.11 -32.25 0.65
C HIS A 95 8.44 -31.88 1.34
N ILE A 96 9.58 -32.12 0.71
CA ILE A 96 10.90 -31.79 1.26
C ILE A 96 11.06 -30.27 1.44
N LEU A 97 10.63 -29.46 0.47
CA LEU A 97 10.65 -28.00 0.59
C LEU A 97 9.78 -27.54 1.77
N GLU A 98 8.60 -28.12 1.93
CA GLU A 98 7.71 -27.81 3.05
C GLU A 98 8.32 -28.23 4.39
N GLN A 99 8.94 -29.42 4.49
CA GLN A 99 9.61 -29.87 5.71
C GLN A 99 10.82 -28.99 6.04
N THR A 100 11.56 -28.55 5.03
CA THR A 100 12.70 -27.65 5.18
C THR A 100 12.24 -26.29 5.70
N VAL A 101 11.21 -25.70 5.09
CA VAL A 101 10.68 -24.39 5.49
C VAL A 101 10.02 -24.47 6.87
N ARG A 102 9.04 -25.35 7.05
CA ARG A 102 8.24 -25.39 8.27
C ARG A 102 9.02 -25.96 9.44
N GLY A 103 9.87 -26.95 9.21
CA GLY A 103 10.65 -27.62 10.26
C GLY A 103 11.98 -26.94 10.44
N TYR A 104 12.93 -27.29 9.58
CA TYR A 104 14.32 -26.90 9.76
C TYR A 104 14.55 -25.38 9.83
N LEU A 105 13.84 -24.58 9.03
CA LEU A 105 13.99 -23.12 9.06
C LEU A 105 13.17 -22.48 10.18
N CYS A 106 11.86 -22.77 10.25
CA CYS A 106 10.93 -22.05 11.12
C CYS A 106 10.54 -22.73 12.44
N GLY A 107 10.86 -24.01 12.66
CA GLY A 107 10.54 -24.74 13.90
C GLY A 107 9.05 -24.94 14.19
N SER A 108 8.21 -25.00 13.14
CA SER A 108 6.74 -24.98 13.22
C SER A 108 6.04 -26.29 12.82
N ASN A 109 6.77 -27.29 12.35
CA ASN A 109 6.22 -28.63 12.07
C ASN A 109 6.58 -29.62 13.20
N THR A 110 6.40 -30.92 12.97
CA THR A 110 6.44 -31.94 14.03
C THR A 110 7.75 -31.92 14.83
N ASN A 111 7.67 -32.32 16.12
CA ASN A 111 8.71 -32.28 17.16
C ASN A 111 10.02 -33.05 16.86
N ARG A 112 10.31 -33.41 15.61
CA ARG A 112 11.51 -34.17 15.22
C ARG A 112 12.73 -33.27 14.97
N TRP A 113 12.54 -32.00 14.67
CA TRP A 113 13.64 -31.04 14.49
C TRP A 113 14.02 -30.44 15.85
N THR A 114 15.28 -30.62 16.26
CA THR A 114 15.82 -30.10 17.53
C THR A 114 16.51 -28.75 17.37
N ASP A 115 17.05 -28.50 16.19
CA ASP A 115 17.81 -27.30 15.83
C ASP A 115 17.14 -26.64 14.62
N ASN A 116 16.90 -25.33 14.71
CA ASN A 116 16.24 -24.59 13.64
C ASN A 116 17.00 -23.29 13.36
N VAL A 117 17.11 -22.91 12.09
CA VAL A 117 17.96 -21.81 11.64
C VAL A 117 17.54 -20.45 12.23
N PHE A 118 16.23 -20.21 12.32
CA PHE A 118 15.70 -18.91 12.71
C PHE A 118 15.12 -18.83 14.13
N THR A 119 15.23 -19.91 14.94
CA THR A 119 14.71 -19.93 16.31
C THR A 119 15.81 -19.85 17.36
N TYR A 120 15.42 -19.69 18.63
CA TYR A 120 16.35 -19.79 19.76
C TYR A 120 16.97 -21.18 19.83
N ASN A 121 18.29 -21.26 19.64
CA ASN A 121 19.03 -22.50 19.83
C ASN A 121 18.75 -23.07 21.23
N HIS A 122 18.28 -24.32 21.28
CA HIS A 122 18.14 -25.14 22.49
C HIS A 122 17.16 -24.65 23.58
N ILE A 123 16.27 -23.68 23.31
CA ILE A 123 15.24 -23.24 24.27
C ILE A 123 13.84 -23.63 23.77
N ARG A 124 13.32 -24.77 24.22
CA ARG A 124 12.02 -25.32 23.78
C ARG A 124 10.81 -24.40 24.00
N ASN A 125 10.87 -23.48 24.97
CA ASN A 125 9.74 -22.64 25.37
C ASN A 125 9.76 -21.23 24.75
N ARG A 126 10.72 -20.91 23.88
CA ARG A 126 10.80 -19.62 23.19
C ARG A 126 10.91 -19.83 21.68
N CYS A 127 10.25 -18.97 20.92
CA CYS A 127 10.27 -19.00 19.46
C CYS A 127 10.63 -17.61 18.96
N ASN A 128 11.76 -17.49 18.26
CA ASN A 128 12.17 -16.21 17.66
C ASN A 128 11.36 -15.92 16.40
N VAL A 129 10.82 -16.95 15.74
CA VAL A 129 9.92 -16.80 14.60
C VAL A 129 8.53 -16.41 15.08
N GLU A 130 8.19 -15.13 14.97
CA GLU A 130 6.85 -14.64 15.29
C GLU A 130 5.83 -15.10 14.24
N ASN A 131 6.22 -15.02 12.98
CA ASN A 131 5.38 -15.33 11.84
C ASN A 131 6.23 -15.77 10.66
N PHE A 132 5.66 -16.59 9.79
CA PHE A 132 6.23 -16.80 8.47
C PHE A 132 5.15 -17.05 7.44
N PHE A 133 5.50 -16.77 6.19
CA PHE A 133 4.69 -17.07 5.02
C PHE A 133 5.59 -17.77 4.01
N TYR A 134 5.10 -18.87 3.43
CA TYR A 134 5.74 -19.41 2.24
C TYR A 134 4.75 -19.67 1.13
N ARG A 135 5.28 -19.69 -0.09
CA ARG A 135 4.56 -20.08 -1.30
C ARG A 135 5.45 -20.90 -2.21
N ILE A 136 4.86 -21.93 -2.80
CA ILE A 136 5.41 -22.72 -3.89
C ILE A 136 4.94 -22.10 -5.21
N GLU A 137 5.89 -21.76 -6.06
CA GLU A 137 5.71 -21.35 -7.44
C GLU A 137 6.27 -22.41 -8.39
N PHE A 138 5.82 -22.40 -9.63
CA PHE A 138 6.35 -23.23 -10.70
C PHE A 138 6.90 -22.31 -11.80
N ARG A 139 8.15 -22.54 -12.23
CA ARG A 139 8.81 -21.72 -13.25
C ARG A 139 9.32 -22.56 -14.41
N GLY A 140 9.40 -21.92 -15.59
CA GLY A 140 9.95 -22.54 -16.81
C GLY A 140 9.24 -23.84 -17.18
N ARG A 141 9.96 -24.96 -17.07
CA ARG A 141 9.41 -26.30 -17.36
C ARG A 141 8.46 -26.85 -16.28
N GLY A 142 8.31 -26.17 -15.14
CA GLY A 142 7.45 -26.61 -14.03
C GLY A 142 8.23 -26.96 -12.77
N THR A 143 9.47 -26.49 -12.66
CA THR A 143 10.30 -26.71 -11.48
C THR A 143 9.74 -25.93 -10.29
N ALA A 144 9.57 -26.62 -9.17
CA ALA A 144 9.07 -26.04 -7.94
C ALA A 144 10.10 -25.07 -7.35
N HIS A 145 9.62 -23.90 -6.93
CA HIS A 145 10.40 -22.85 -6.29
C HIS A 145 9.66 -22.37 -5.04
N VAL A 146 10.36 -22.26 -3.90
CA VAL A 146 9.75 -21.75 -2.68
C VAL A 146 10.17 -20.32 -2.43
N HIS A 147 9.19 -19.44 -2.19
CA HIS A 147 9.40 -18.14 -1.59
C HIS A 147 9.06 -18.24 -0.11
N LEU A 148 9.97 -17.83 0.76
CA LEU A 148 9.80 -17.81 2.20
C LEU A 148 10.04 -16.40 2.73
N LEU A 149 9.15 -15.96 3.60
CA LEU A 149 9.26 -14.74 4.39
C LEU A 149 9.17 -15.13 5.85
N VAL A 150 10.14 -14.72 6.65
CA VAL A 150 10.20 -15.01 8.08
C VAL A 150 10.25 -13.69 8.85
N CYS A 151 9.35 -13.53 9.81
CA CYS A 151 9.32 -12.42 10.75
C CYS A 151 9.94 -12.90 12.07
N LEU A 152 11.00 -12.21 12.49
CA LEU A 152 11.77 -12.55 13.68
C LEU A 152 11.56 -11.49 14.75
N GLU A 153 11.47 -11.93 16.00
CA GLU A 153 11.48 -11.05 17.18
C GLU A 153 12.81 -10.29 17.26
N SER A 154 13.92 -10.97 17.01
CA SER A 154 15.24 -10.36 16.87
C SER A 154 16.07 -11.11 15.82
N LEU A 155 16.80 -10.34 15.02
CA LEU A 155 17.80 -10.89 14.10
C LEU A 155 18.89 -11.62 14.88
N LYS A 156 19.35 -11.08 16.02
CA LYS A 156 20.48 -11.61 16.81
C LYS A 156 20.35 -13.06 17.26
N GLN A 157 19.13 -13.60 17.28
CA GLN A 157 18.84 -14.94 17.77
C GLN A 157 18.89 -16.02 16.67
N ALA A 158 18.98 -15.62 15.39
CA ALA A 158 19.13 -16.56 14.28
C ALA A 158 20.57 -17.09 14.18
N ASP A 159 20.72 -18.34 13.69
CA ASP A 159 22.03 -18.95 13.50
C ASP A 159 22.69 -18.51 12.18
N TYR A 160 23.28 -17.31 12.19
CA TYR A 160 23.97 -16.75 11.03
C TYR A 160 25.26 -17.47 10.63
N ARG A 161 25.75 -18.43 11.43
CA ARG A 161 26.87 -19.29 11.00
C ARG A 161 26.47 -20.15 9.80
N LEU A 162 25.17 -20.39 9.63
CA LEU A 162 24.60 -21.18 8.55
C LEU A 162 24.28 -20.34 7.31
N ILE A 163 24.28 -19.00 7.41
CA ILE A 163 24.01 -18.09 6.28
C ILE A 163 25.34 -17.55 5.78
N ARG A 164 25.65 -17.82 4.51
CA ARG A 164 26.94 -17.51 3.90
C ARG A 164 26.78 -16.69 2.64
N GLY A 165 27.73 -15.79 2.41
CA GLY A 165 27.86 -14.96 1.20
C GLY A 165 29.22 -15.11 0.55
N ASP A 166 29.93 -16.19 0.85
CA ASP A 166 31.31 -16.47 0.42
C ASP A 166 31.41 -17.84 -0.27
N ILE A 167 32.54 -18.09 -0.95
CA ILE A 167 32.83 -19.38 -1.55
C ILE A 167 33.70 -20.19 -0.58
N PRO A 168 33.25 -21.35 -0.07
CA PRO A 168 33.99 -22.12 0.91
C PRO A 168 35.09 -22.96 0.25
N TRP A 169 36.15 -22.33 -0.26
CA TRP A 169 37.22 -22.96 -1.03
C TRP A 169 37.90 -24.18 -0.36
N LEU A 170 37.83 -24.28 0.97
CA LEU A 170 38.33 -25.43 1.73
C LEU A 170 37.47 -26.70 1.54
N ASP A 171 36.21 -26.57 1.14
CA ASP A 171 35.31 -27.65 0.79
C ASP A 171 35.04 -27.60 -0.71
N ALA A 172 35.80 -28.40 -1.47
CA ALA A 172 35.77 -28.38 -2.93
C ALA A 172 34.38 -28.69 -3.51
N GLU A 173 33.61 -29.59 -2.89
CA GLU A 173 32.27 -29.95 -3.37
C GLU A 173 31.29 -28.78 -3.17
N THR A 174 31.26 -28.19 -1.97
CA THR A 174 30.38 -27.04 -1.72
C THR A 174 30.83 -25.82 -2.50
N ALA A 175 32.14 -25.56 -2.62
CA ALA A 175 32.67 -24.47 -3.43
C ALA A 175 32.20 -24.57 -4.89
N TYR A 176 32.26 -25.76 -5.49
CA TYR A 176 31.76 -25.99 -6.84
C TYR A 176 30.27 -25.66 -6.96
N VAL A 177 29.44 -26.17 -6.04
CA VAL A 177 27.98 -25.91 -6.04
C VAL A 177 27.67 -24.43 -5.85
N VAL A 178 28.41 -23.74 -4.97
CA VAL A 178 28.23 -22.31 -4.71
C VAL A 178 28.59 -21.49 -5.95
N ASN A 179 29.76 -21.76 -6.52
CA ASN A 179 30.29 -21.05 -7.68
C ASN A 179 29.42 -21.25 -8.94
N ASP A 180 28.75 -22.39 -9.08
CA ASP A 180 27.84 -22.66 -10.19
C ASP A 180 26.44 -22.07 -9.99
N LEU A 181 25.87 -22.18 -8.78
CA LEU A 181 24.45 -21.89 -8.55
C LEU A 181 24.16 -20.48 -8.02
N GLN A 182 25.05 -19.91 -7.21
CA GLN A 182 24.78 -18.68 -6.49
C GLN A 182 25.14 -17.37 -7.22
N PRO A 183 25.93 -17.32 -8.31
CA PRO A 183 26.09 -16.08 -9.06
C PRO A 183 24.76 -15.47 -9.54
N SER A 184 24.69 -14.14 -9.52
CA SER A 184 23.48 -13.39 -9.85
C SER A 184 23.72 -12.32 -10.91
N GLN A 185 22.68 -12.04 -11.70
CA GLN A 185 22.61 -10.85 -12.56
C GLN A 185 21.97 -9.64 -11.87
N LYS A 186 21.43 -9.83 -10.67
CA LYS A 186 20.85 -8.78 -9.84
C LYS A 186 21.74 -8.54 -8.64
N ASP A 187 21.84 -7.29 -8.21
CA ASP A 187 22.63 -6.88 -7.05
C ASP A 187 22.35 -7.79 -5.85
N ALA A 188 23.41 -8.41 -5.34
CA ALA A 188 23.40 -9.24 -4.15
C ALA A 188 23.81 -8.42 -2.91
N PHE A 189 24.52 -9.02 -1.96
CA PHE A 189 25.00 -8.32 -0.77
C PHE A 189 26.20 -7.41 -1.08
N PRO A 190 26.39 -6.32 -0.32
CA PRO A 190 27.56 -5.46 -0.45
C PRO A 190 28.83 -6.17 0.03
N GLU A 191 29.98 -5.77 -0.52
CA GLU A 191 31.29 -6.25 -0.08
C GLU A 191 31.50 -6.00 1.43
N CYS A 192 31.95 -7.05 2.13
CA CYS A 192 32.19 -7.01 3.56
C CYS A 192 33.20 -8.09 3.96
N ASN A 193 34.41 -7.66 4.34
CA ASN A 193 35.47 -8.56 4.80
C ASN A 193 35.39 -8.87 6.30
N GLU A 194 34.43 -8.30 7.02
CA GLU A 194 34.19 -8.59 8.43
C GLU A 194 33.31 -9.83 8.61
N ARG A 195 33.49 -10.53 9.73
CA ARG A 195 32.68 -11.69 10.07
C ARG A 195 31.19 -11.32 10.13
N THR A 196 30.35 -12.22 9.62
CA THR A 196 28.89 -12.09 9.66
C THR A 196 28.41 -11.69 11.06
N SER A 197 27.70 -10.57 11.14
CA SER A 197 27.23 -9.98 12.39
C SER A 197 25.94 -9.20 12.20
N VAL A 198 25.19 -9.03 13.27
CA VAL A 198 24.03 -8.12 13.30
C VAL A 198 24.48 -6.80 13.91
N LYS A 199 24.44 -5.73 13.11
CA LYS A 199 24.74 -4.37 13.51
C LYS A 199 23.45 -3.61 13.79
N THR A 200 23.54 -2.52 14.53
CA THR A 200 22.43 -1.59 14.72
C THR A 200 22.70 -0.34 13.89
N ASP A 201 21.73 0.08 13.10
CA ASP A 201 21.83 1.28 12.27
C ASP A 201 21.65 2.56 13.12
N GLN A 202 21.73 3.72 12.47
CA GLN A 202 21.57 5.03 13.12
C GLN A 202 20.17 5.25 13.73
N ASN A 203 19.17 4.46 13.32
CA ASN A 203 17.79 4.54 13.80
C ASN A 203 17.50 3.53 14.91
N GLY A 204 18.50 2.75 15.37
CA GLY A 204 18.30 1.69 16.36
C GLY A 204 17.83 0.37 15.75
N GLU A 205 17.84 0.23 14.44
CA GLU A 205 17.32 -0.95 13.72
C GLU A 205 18.41 -2.00 13.51
N GLU A 206 18.04 -3.27 13.71
CA GLU A 206 18.94 -4.40 13.45
C GLU A 206 19.13 -4.62 11.94
N MET A 207 20.39 -4.68 11.50
CA MET A 207 20.82 -4.96 10.13
C MET A 207 21.81 -6.13 10.09
N LEU A 208 21.61 -7.06 9.15
CA LEU A 208 22.57 -8.14 8.91
C LEU A 208 23.72 -7.63 8.03
N SER A 209 24.94 -7.71 8.56
CA SER A 209 26.19 -7.52 7.82
C SER A 209 26.76 -8.91 7.55
N LEU A 210 26.63 -9.39 6.31
CA LEU A 210 27.10 -10.72 5.90
C LEU A 210 28.58 -10.67 5.53
N TYR A 211 29.38 -11.68 5.90
CA TYR A 211 30.71 -11.83 5.33
C TYR A 211 30.59 -12.13 3.83
N HIS A 212 31.05 -11.19 3.02
CA HIS A 212 30.96 -11.19 1.56
C HIS A 212 32.29 -10.65 0.99
N PRO A 213 33.33 -11.51 0.92
CA PRO A 213 34.66 -11.11 0.49
C PRO A 213 34.70 -10.68 -0.98
N ASN A 214 35.78 -10.02 -1.37
CA ASN A 214 35.94 -9.41 -2.69
C ASN A 214 35.72 -10.38 -3.86
N ASP A 215 36.19 -11.63 -3.74
CA ASP A 215 36.00 -12.67 -4.76
C ASP A 215 34.52 -13.01 -4.96
N ALA A 216 33.78 -13.21 -3.87
CA ALA A 216 32.34 -13.43 -3.92
C ALA A 216 31.56 -12.18 -4.37
N PHE A 217 32.03 -10.98 -4.03
CA PHE A 217 31.42 -9.72 -4.47
C PHE A 217 31.60 -9.50 -5.96
N SER A 218 32.80 -9.75 -6.49
CA SER A 218 33.12 -9.63 -7.92
C SER A 218 32.27 -10.56 -8.80
N GLN A 219 31.87 -11.71 -8.26
CA GLN A 219 30.98 -12.67 -8.91
C GLN A 219 29.49 -12.40 -8.66
N ASN A 220 29.16 -11.35 -7.88
CA ASN A 220 27.81 -11.00 -7.47
C ASN A 220 27.05 -12.20 -6.87
N LEU A 221 27.72 -12.89 -5.93
CA LEU A 221 27.24 -14.12 -5.31
C LEU A 221 26.04 -13.85 -4.38
N ARG A 222 24.97 -14.66 -4.49
CA ARG A 222 23.83 -14.62 -3.57
C ARG A 222 24.18 -15.26 -2.23
N ALA A 223 23.53 -14.78 -1.18
CA ALA A 223 23.57 -15.44 0.11
C ALA A 223 22.76 -16.74 0.10
N TYR A 224 23.29 -17.77 0.77
CA TYR A 224 22.72 -19.12 0.81
C TYR A 224 22.80 -19.72 2.22
N ILE A 225 22.07 -20.81 2.44
CA ILE A 225 22.12 -21.57 3.70
C ILE A 225 23.03 -22.79 3.51
N SER A 226 24.17 -22.80 4.20
CA SER A 226 25.26 -23.76 4.00
C SER A 226 24.88 -25.20 4.30
N THR A 227 23.90 -25.43 5.17
CA THR A 227 23.36 -26.75 5.51
C THR A 227 22.27 -27.22 4.57
N ILE A 228 21.75 -26.38 3.68
CA ILE A 228 20.66 -26.74 2.75
C ILE A 228 21.20 -26.87 1.34
N LEU A 229 22.13 -25.98 0.94
CA LEU A 229 22.64 -25.94 -0.42
C LEU A 229 23.27 -27.27 -0.87
N PRO A 230 24.11 -27.96 -0.08
CA PRO A 230 24.69 -29.26 -0.47
C PRO A 230 23.63 -30.35 -0.69
N PHE A 231 22.51 -30.29 0.05
CA PHE A 231 21.45 -31.29 0.00
C PHE A 231 20.43 -31.04 -1.12
N LEU A 232 19.98 -29.79 -1.28
CA LEU A 232 18.98 -29.44 -2.28
C LEU A 232 19.57 -29.10 -3.64
N LYS A 233 20.86 -28.71 -3.69
CA LYS A 233 21.60 -28.33 -4.90
C LYS A 233 20.80 -27.39 -5.79
N CYS A 234 20.26 -26.34 -5.18
CA CYS A 234 19.38 -25.38 -5.85
C CYS A 234 19.86 -23.93 -5.66
N LYS A 235 19.40 -23.04 -6.53
CA LYS A 235 19.64 -21.61 -6.37
C LYS A 235 18.91 -21.11 -5.12
N MET A 236 19.62 -20.36 -4.29
CA MET A 236 19.07 -19.77 -3.07
C MET A 236 19.31 -18.26 -3.09
N ASP A 237 18.44 -17.53 -2.41
CA ASP A 237 18.52 -16.07 -2.33
C ASP A 237 18.01 -15.64 -0.96
N VAL A 238 18.92 -15.67 0.02
CA VAL A 238 18.60 -15.27 1.39
C VAL A 238 18.72 -13.76 1.48
N GLN A 239 17.61 -13.05 1.56
CA GLN A 239 17.59 -11.60 1.67
C GLN A 239 17.09 -11.17 3.04
N VAL A 240 17.63 -10.06 3.54
CA VAL A 240 17.13 -9.40 4.75
C VAL A 240 16.42 -8.12 4.33
N SER A 241 15.15 -7.98 4.72
CA SER A 241 14.36 -6.79 4.41
C SER A 241 14.85 -5.62 5.27
N ASP A 242 14.81 -4.42 4.70
CA ASP A 242 14.91 -3.13 5.39
C ASP A 242 13.68 -2.79 6.27
N LYS A 243 12.90 -3.80 6.66
CA LYS A 243 11.60 -3.72 7.35
C LYS A 243 10.51 -2.94 6.59
N LYS A 244 10.75 -2.46 5.35
CA LYS A 244 9.73 -1.78 4.54
C LYS A 244 8.86 -2.77 3.78
N SER A 245 7.91 -3.37 4.51
CA SER A 245 6.68 -3.95 3.96
C SER A 245 6.83 -4.92 2.80
N MET A 246 7.99 -5.56 2.67
CA MET A 246 8.24 -6.64 1.73
C MET A 246 7.28 -7.80 1.99
N VAL A 247 7.01 -8.10 3.26
CA VAL A 247 5.99 -9.08 3.66
C VAL A 247 4.61 -8.66 3.17
N LEU A 248 4.20 -7.41 3.38
CA LEU A 248 2.90 -6.92 2.90
C LEU A 248 2.82 -6.92 1.37
N ARG A 249 3.88 -6.54 0.66
CA ARG A 249 3.93 -6.56 -0.81
C ARG A 249 3.78 -7.97 -1.36
N TYR A 250 4.49 -8.94 -0.77
CA TYR A 250 4.39 -10.33 -1.17
C TYR A 250 3.03 -10.90 -0.79
N VAL A 251 2.59 -10.73 0.45
CA VAL A 251 1.29 -11.21 0.93
C VAL A 251 0.15 -10.63 0.08
N THR A 252 0.11 -9.32 -0.15
CA THR A 252 -0.97 -8.67 -0.93
C THR A 252 -0.97 -9.04 -2.41
N SER A 253 0.20 -9.25 -3.02
CA SER A 253 0.29 -9.65 -4.43
C SER A 253 0.09 -11.15 -4.69
N TYR A 254 0.37 -12.00 -3.69
CA TYR A 254 0.39 -13.46 -3.86
C TYR A 254 -0.77 -14.19 -3.18
N ILE A 255 -1.20 -13.78 -1.98
CA ILE A 255 -2.45 -14.31 -1.38
C ILE A 255 -3.62 -13.99 -2.31
N SER A 256 -3.61 -12.82 -2.95
CA SER A 256 -4.68 -12.42 -3.87
C SER A 256 -4.80 -13.33 -5.09
N LYS A 257 -3.69 -13.84 -5.63
CA LYS A 257 -3.72 -14.69 -6.85
C LYS A 257 -4.33 -16.07 -6.58
N PHE A 258 -3.96 -16.73 -5.49
CA PHE A 258 -4.37 -18.12 -5.26
C PHE A 258 -5.64 -18.26 -4.42
N HIS A 259 -5.88 -17.36 -3.48
CA HIS A 259 -7.17 -17.36 -2.78
C HIS A 259 -8.31 -16.93 -3.71
N ASP A 260 -8.11 -15.99 -4.66
CA ASP A 260 -9.16 -15.66 -5.66
C ASP A 260 -9.47 -16.83 -6.60
N GLN A 261 -8.51 -17.71 -6.86
CA GLN A 261 -8.64 -18.77 -7.85
C GLN A 261 -9.18 -20.07 -7.24
N GLN A 262 -8.82 -20.39 -5.99
CA GLN A 262 -9.46 -21.49 -5.24
C GLN A 262 -10.89 -21.13 -4.77
N THR A 263 -11.29 -19.85 -4.80
CA THR A 263 -12.69 -19.42 -4.57
C THR A 263 -13.36 -18.91 -5.83
N SER A 264 -13.00 -19.44 -7.00
CA SER A 264 -14.00 -19.49 -8.04
C SER A 264 -15.09 -20.46 -7.53
N GLU A 265 -16.13 -19.93 -6.88
CA GLU A 265 -17.37 -20.67 -6.61
C GLU A 265 -17.88 -21.36 -7.88
N SER A 266 -17.46 -20.86 -9.05
CA SER A 266 -17.71 -21.48 -10.34
C SER A 266 -16.95 -22.79 -10.60
N LEU A 267 -15.75 -23.05 -10.06
CA LEU A 267 -15.07 -24.36 -10.17
C LEU A 267 -15.74 -25.43 -9.29
N TYR A 268 -16.32 -25.01 -8.17
CA TYR A 268 -17.00 -25.88 -7.20
C TYR A 268 -18.53 -25.82 -7.30
N SER A 269 -19.06 -25.09 -8.29
CA SER A 269 -20.49 -25.00 -8.55
C SER A 269 -21.03 -26.34 -8.98
N ARG A 270 -22.22 -26.69 -8.48
CA ARG A 270 -22.89 -27.97 -8.81
C ARG A 270 -23.10 -28.14 -10.31
N TYR A 271 -23.22 -27.03 -11.06
CA TYR A 271 -23.47 -26.99 -12.50
C TYR A 271 -22.21 -27.11 -13.38
N VAL A 272 -21.01 -27.20 -12.80
CA VAL A 272 -19.75 -27.33 -13.56
C VAL A 272 -19.25 -28.77 -13.53
N THR A 273 -19.08 -29.37 -14.71
CA THR A 273 -18.54 -30.72 -14.88
C THR A 273 -17.02 -30.72 -14.65
N PRO A 274 -16.40 -31.88 -14.32
CA PRO A 274 -14.94 -31.98 -14.21
C PRO A 274 -14.19 -31.49 -15.46
N ALA A 275 -14.73 -31.73 -16.66
CA ALA A 275 -14.15 -31.23 -17.91
C ALA A 275 -14.20 -29.70 -18.01
N MET A 276 -15.32 -29.07 -17.66
CA MET A 276 -15.46 -27.61 -17.64
C MET A 276 -14.57 -26.96 -16.58
N ALA A 277 -14.45 -27.60 -15.41
CA ALA A 277 -13.55 -27.14 -14.35
C ALA A 277 -12.09 -27.22 -14.80
N GLY A 278 -11.68 -28.34 -15.41
CA GLY A 278 -10.35 -28.52 -15.96
C GLY A 278 -10.04 -27.53 -17.09
N PHE A 279 -10.96 -27.34 -18.03
CA PHE A 279 -10.82 -26.39 -19.13
C PHE A 279 -10.66 -24.94 -18.64
N ARG A 280 -11.47 -24.49 -17.67
CA ARG A 280 -11.33 -23.16 -17.07
C ARG A 280 -10.02 -23.00 -16.33
N HIS A 281 -9.63 -23.99 -15.53
CA HIS A 281 -8.35 -23.99 -14.83
C HIS A 281 -7.17 -23.82 -15.80
N VAL A 282 -7.19 -24.55 -16.93
CA VAL A 282 -6.16 -24.43 -17.98
C VAL A 282 -6.25 -23.10 -18.73
N SER A 283 -7.45 -22.63 -19.07
CA SER A 283 -7.65 -21.42 -19.87
C SER A 283 -7.33 -20.14 -19.10
N ASP A 284 -7.75 -20.06 -17.84
CA ASP A 284 -7.62 -18.87 -17.00
C ASP A 284 -6.22 -18.79 -16.38
N LEU A 285 -5.66 -19.93 -15.95
CA LEU A 285 -4.39 -19.94 -15.20
C LEU A 285 -3.19 -20.30 -16.08
N LYS A 286 -3.42 -21.02 -17.18
CA LYS A 286 -2.37 -21.62 -18.02
C LYS A 286 -1.28 -22.30 -17.16
N PRO A 287 -1.68 -23.16 -16.20
CA PRO A 287 -0.77 -23.73 -15.23
C PRO A 287 0.12 -24.77 -15.89
N LEU A 288 1.29 -25.00 -15.29
CA LEU A 288 2.18 -26.08 -15.74
C LEU A 288 1.69 -27.43 -15.18
N GLU A 289 2.05 -28.54 -15.81
CA GLU A 289 1.62 -29.88 -15.32
C GLU A 289 1.99 -30.13 -13.84
N PRO A 290 3.22 -29.83 -13.37
CA PRO A 290 3.55 -29.93 -11.94
C PRO A 290 2.71 -29.01 -11.04
N GLU A 291 2.31 -27.84 -11.56
CA GLU A 291 1.43 -26.91 -10.84
C GLU A 291 0.02 -27.49 -10.72
N MET A 292 -0.50 -28.10 -11.79
CA MET A 292 -1.81 -28.77 -11.80
C MET A 292 -1.88 -29.93 -10.81
N VAL A 293 -0.82 -30.75 -10.74
CA VAL A 293 -0.66 -31.85 -9.76
C VAL A 293 -0.89 -31.37 -8.32
N VAL A 294 -0.61 -30.10 -8.06
CA VAL A 294 -0.65 -29.52 -6.72
C VAL A 294 -1.95 -28.75 -6.52
N THR A 295 -2.33 -27.89 -7.48
CA THR A 295 -3.50 -27.03 -7.32
C THR A 295 -4.83 -27.77 -7.42
N LEU A 296 -4.92 -28.83 -8.24
CA LEU A 296 -6.18 -29.55 -8.46
C LEU A 296 -6.58 -30.42 -7.25
N PRO A 297 -5.67 -31.11 -6.54
CA PRO A 297 -6.02 -31.80 -5.30
C PRO A 297 -6.37 -30.89 -4.10
N SER A 298 -6.53 -29.58 -4.32
CA SER A 298 -6.73 -28.59 -3.25
C SER A 298 -5.56 -28.51 -2.25
N PHE A 299 -4.34 -28.93 -2.66
CA PHE A 299 -3.15 -28.59 -1.88
C PHE A 299 -3.03 -27.07 -1.84
N LYS A 300 -2.65 -26.51 -0.69
CA LYS A 300 -2.47 -25.07 -0.53
C LYS A 300 -1.03 -24.74 -0.90
N PRO A 301 -0.76 -24.15 -2.09
CA PRO A 301 0.60 -23.82 -2.48
C PRO A 301 1.18 -22.67 -1.63
N ALA A 302 0.38 -22.02 -0.79
CA ALA A 302 0.81 -21.00 0.15
C ALA A 302 0.32 -21.32 1.56
N TRP A 303 1.13 -21.00 2.56
CA TRP A 303 0.82 -21.24 3.97
C TRP A 303 1.48 -20.21 4.88
N THR A 304 0.85 -19.96 6.03
CA THR A 304 1.38 -19.14 7.13
C THR A 304 0.88 -19.67 8.47
N ASN A 305 1.61 -19.39 9.55
CA ASN A 305 1.27 -19.85 10.90
C ASN A 305 0.15 -19.02 11.56
N ASN A 306 -0.22 -17.88 10.95
CA ASN A 306 -1.29 -17.02 11.43
C ASN A 306 -2.56 -17.15 10.58
N PRO A 307 -3.76 -16.90 11.16
CA PRO A 307 -4.98 -16.86 10.38
C PRO A 307 -4.88 -15.76 9.31
N THR A 308 -5.27 -16.05 8.08
CA THR A 308 -5.28 -15.05 7.00
C THR A 308 -6.69 -14.69 6.62
N LYS A 309 -6.90 -13.40 6.34
CA LYS A 309 -8.14 -12.92 5.75
C LYS A 309 -7.83 -12.06 4.55
N ARG A 310 -8.71 -12.15 3.55
CA ARG A 310 -8.81 -11.13 2.53
C ARG A 310 -10.04 -10.30 2.79
N TYR A 311 -9.90 -8.99 2.63
CA TYR A 311 -11.03 -8.09 2.69
C TYR A 311 -10.98 -7.12 1.51
N VAL A 312 -12.11 -6.98 0.82
CA VAL A 312 -12.31 -5.97 -0.21
C VAL A 312 -13.32 -4.99 0.40
N PRO A 313 -12.88 -3.79 0.81
CA PRO A 313 -13.79 -2.81 1.37
C PRO A 313 -14.88 -2.45 0.36
N PRO A 314 -16.16 -2.36 0.78
CA PRO A 314 -17.22 -1.92 -0.11
C PRO A 314 -16.96 -0.50 -0.60
N ARG A 315 -17.58 -0.15 -1.72
CA ARG A 315 -17.66 1.23 -2.18
C ARG A 315 -18.77 1.95 -1.41
N PRO A 316 -18.78 3.29 -1.42
CA PRO A 316 -19.86 4.05 -0.78
C PRO A 316 -21.26 3.61 -1.24
N SER A 317 -21.42 3.24 -2.51
CA SER A 317 -22.70 2.84 -3.10
C SER A 317 -23.25 1.51 -2.60
N ASN A 318 -22.42 0.64 -2.01
CA ASN A 318 -22.82 -0.70 -1.58
C ASN A 318 -22.34 -1.06 -0.17
N VAL A 319 -22.02 -0.04 0.64
CA VAL A 319 -21.58 -0.26 2.02
C VAL A 319 -22.69 -0.85 2.89
N ASP A 320 -23.94 -0.42 2.66
CA ASP A 320 -25.10 -0.86 3.43
C ASP A 320 -25.48 -2.33 3.15
N GLU A 321 -25.05 -2.86 2.00
CA GLU A 321 -25.21 -4.28 1.65
C GLU A 321 -24.16 -5.18 2.35
N SER A 322 -23.14 -4.59 2.99
CA SER A 322 -22.03 -5.34 3.55
C SER A 322 -22.37 -5.94 4.92
N VAL A 323 -22.74 -7.23 4.92
CA VAL A 323 -22.98 -8.03 6.14
C VAL A 323 -21.85 -7.89 7.17
N LEU A 324 -20.60 -7.82 6.73
CA LEU A 324 -19.43 -7.71 7.60
C LEU A 324 -19.37 -6.33 8.28
N VAL A 325 -19.66 -5.25 7.55
CA VAL A 325 -19.71 -3.89 8.13
C VAL A 325 -20.85 -3.81 9.14
N THR A 326 -22.01 -4.40 8.86
CA THR A 326 -23.13 -4.47 9.80
C THR A 326 -22.74 -5.22 11.08
N LYS A 327 -22.04 -6.36 10.97
CA LYS A 327 -21.51 -7.08 12.14
C LYS A 327 -20.53 -6.22 12.95
N TYR A 328 -19.67 -5.43 12.29
CA TYR A 328 -18.74 -4.54 12.96
C TYR A 328 -19.44 -3.37 13.67
N ILE A 329 -20.46 -2.77 13.07
CA ILE A 329 -21.26 -1.70 13.71
C ILE A 329 -21.90 -2.24 15.01
N ASN A 330 -22.45 -3.46 14.95
CA ASN A 330 -23.09 -4.15 16.06
C ASN A 330 -22.12 -4.80 17.07
N ARG A 331 -20.82 -4.47 17.01
CA ARG A 331 -19.81 -4.99 17.95
C ARG A 331 -20.05 -4.52 19.39
N GLY A 332 -19.51 -5.29 20.34
CA GLY A 332 -19.57 -5.01 21.78
C GLY A 332 -19.03 -3.65 22.19
N GLN A 333 -19.42 -3.19 23.38
CA GLN A 333 -19.07 -1.88 23.92
C GLN A 333 -17.60 -1.80 24.39
N ASP A 334 -17.02 -2.95 24.68
CA ASP A 334 -15.63 -3.16 25.08
C ASP A 334 -14.61 -2.89 23.96
N ILE A 335 -15.06 -2.87 22.71
CA ILE A 335 -14.22 -2.72 21.51
C ILE A 335 -14.71 -1.57 20.61
N GLN A 336 -15.31 -0.53 21.19
CA GLN A 336 -15.79 0.62 20.41
C GLN A 336 -14.66 1.37 19.71
N ASP A 337 -13.49 1.47 20.35
CA ASP A 337 -12.33 2.18 19.81
C ASP A 337 -11.58 1.41 18.73
N TYR A 338 -11.98 0.16 18.45
CA TYR A 338 -11.33 -0.62 17.41
C TYR A 338 -11.78 -0.12 16.04
N SER A 339 -10.83 0.20 15.17
CA SER A 339 -11.09 0.34 13.74
C SER A 339 -11.56 -0.98 13.14
N LEU A 340 -12.25 -0.93 11.99
CA LEU A 340 -12.69 -2.15 11.31
C LEU A 340 -11.51 -3.08 10.98
N LEU A 341 -10.36 -2.52 10.58
CA LEU A 341 -9.16 -3.31 10.31
C LEU A 341 -8.62 -3.99 11.56
N GLN A 342 -8.59 -3.30 12.71
CA GLN A 342 -8.16 -3.88 13.98
C GLN A 342 -9.11 -4.99 14.44
N TRP A 343 -10.42 -4.77 14.29
CA TRP A 343 -11.44 -5.78 14.57
C TRP A 343 -11.27 -7.02 13.69
N LEU A 344 -11.02 -6.85 12.38
CA LEU A 344 -10.77 -7.95 11.45
C LEU A 344 -9.53 -8.78 11.81
N ARG A 345 -8.49 -8.13 12.35
CA ARG A 345 -7.25 -8.77 12.82
C ARG A 345 -7.45 -9.55 14.12
N THR A 346 -8.41 -9.16 14.95
CA THR A 346 -8.56 -9.71 16.31
C THR A 346 -9.70 -10.69 16.47
N HIS A 347 -10.66 -10.72 15.54
CA HIS A 347 -11.88 -11.51 15.64
C HIS A 347 -12.03 -12.48 14.47
N ASP A 348 -12.57 -13.67 14.70
CA ASP A 348 -13.07 -14.55 13.65
C ASP A 348 -14.45 -14.09 13.20
N THR A 349 -14.56 -13.63 11.95
CA THR A 349 -15.76 -13.02 11.37
C THR A 349 -16.60 -14.00 10.55
N ASN A 350 -16.13 -15.24 10.38
CA ASN A 350 -16.83 -16.28 9.62
C ASN A 350 -18.03 -16.85 10.39
N LYS A 351 -18.03 -16.71 11.72
CA LYS A 351 -19.14 -17.11 12.58
C LYS A 351 -20.31 -16.14 12.47
N SER A 352 -21.51 -16.61 12.80
CA SER A 352 -22.71 -15.76 12.92
C SER A 352 -22.46 -14.63 13.92
N VAL A 353 -21.90 -14.98 15.08
CA VAL A 353 -21.41 -14.06 16.10
C VAL A 353 -19.88 -14.04 16.06
N PRO A 354 -19.25 -12.91 15.71
CA PRO A 354 -17.80 -12.78 15.68
C PRO A 354 -17.19 -13.02 17.07
N THR A 355 -16.12 -13.81 17.14
CA THR A 355 -15.44 -14.14 18.41
C THR A 355 -13.97 -13.77 18.36
N PRO A 356 -13.36 -13.24 19.42
CA PRO A 356 -11.94 -12.93 19.44
C PRO A 356 -11.07 -14.18 19.25
N TYR A 357 -9.93 -14.03 18.58
CA TYR A 357 -8.91 -15.07 18.50
C TYR A 357 -8.23 -15.26 19.86
N LYS A 358 -8.00 -16.52 20.26
CA LYS A 358 -7.48 -16.83 21.60
C LYS A 358 -6.03 -16.36 21.84
N ARG A 359 -5.17 -16.39 20.83
CA ARG A 359 -3.71 -16.15 20.95
C ARG A 359 -3.05 -15.56 19.70
N GLN A 360 -3.82 -15.24 18.66
CA GLN A 360 -3.26 -14.90 17.34
C GLN A 360 -3.93 -13.66 16.77
N THR A 361 -3.17 -12.86 16.03
CA THR A 361 -3.70 -11.80 15.18
C THR A 361 -3.76 -12.31 13.74
N ALA A 362 -4.90 -12.13 13.10
CA ALA A 362 -5.05 -12.48 11.70
C ALA A 362 -4.29 -11.48 10.80
N LEU A 363 -3.59 -12.02 9.80
CA LEU A 363 -3.06 -11.23 8.69
C LEU A 363 -4.20 -10.86 7.74
N VAL A 364 -4.55 -9.58 7.69
CA VAL A 364 -5.63 -9.07 6.83
C VAL A 364 -5.04 -8.41 5.59
N GLY A 365 -5.16 -9.08 4.45
CA GLY A 365 -4.87 -8.53 3.13
C GLY A 365 -6.04 -7.68 2.63
N VAL A 366 -5.81 -6.38 2.46
CA VAL A 366 -6.83 -5.44 1.99
C VAL A 366 -6.61 -5.10 0.52
N LYS A 367 -7.65 -5.20 -0.30
CA LYS A 367 -7.63 -4.75 -1.71
C LYS A 367 -8.42 -3.45 -1.87
N TYR A 368 -7.71 -2.32 -1.76
CA TYR A 368 -8.28 -1.00 -2.04
C TYR A 368 -8.47 -0.78 -3.55
N VAL A 369 -9.32 0.18 -3.90
CA VAL A 369 -9.22 0.85 -5.21
C VAL A 369 -7.94 1.69 -5.27
N SER A 370 -7.55 2.10 -6.48
CA SER A 370 -6.41 3.01 -6.66
C SER A 370 -6.58 4.29 -5.83
N VAL A 371 -5.49 4.80 -5.22
CA VAL A 371 -5.48 6.09 -4.51
C VAL A 371 -5.90 7.28 -5.39
N PHE A 372 -5.73 7.15 -6.71
CA PHE A 372 -6.19 8.13 -7.69
C PHE A 372 -7.72 8.13 -7.87
N ASN A 373 -8.43 7.15 -7.29
CA ASN A 373 -9.88 7.09 -7.27
C ASN A 373 -10.42 7.70 -5.97
N PRO A 374 -11.36 8.66 -6.00
CA PRO A 374 -11.92 9.28 -4.80
C PRO A 374 -12.47 8.29 -3.76
N CYS A 375 -13.00 7.14 -4.20
CA CYS A 375 -13.52 6.10 -3.30
C CYS A 375 -12.43 5.47 -2.41
N PHE A 376 -11.14 5.61 -2.76
CA PHE A 376 -10.03 5.13 -1.92
C PHE A 376 -10.10 5.73 -0.51
N PHE A 377 -10.35 7.03 -0.40
CA PHE A 377 -10.37 7.70 0.91
C PHE A 377 -11.52 7.21 1.78
N PHE A 378 -12.69 6.91 1.19
CA PHE A 378 -13.78 6.27 1.90
C PHE A 378 -13.37 4.88 2.40
N GLN A 379 -12.81 4.04 1.53
CA GLN A 379 -12.37 2.70 1.92
C GLN A 379 -11.27 2.73 2.99
N TYR A 380 -10.40 3.74 2.95
CA TYR A 380 -9.37 3.94 3.94
C TYR A 380 -9.97 4.33 5.29
N LEU A 381 -10.88 5.31 5.33
CA LEU A 381 -11.57 5.73 6.55
C LEU A 381 -12.38 4.59 7.15
N LEU A 382 -13.13 3.86 6.32
CA LEU A 382 -13.90 2.68 6.72
C LEU A 382 -13.04 1.64 7.44
N LEU A 383 -11.76 1.51 7.07
CA LEU A 383 -10.88 0.53 7.68
C LEU A 383 -10.08 1.05 8.87
N ASN A 384 -9.70 2.32 8.87
CA ASN A 384 -8.70 2.85 9.80
C ASN A 384 -9.27 3.81 10.84
N VAL A 385 -10.51 4.26 10.69
CA VAL A 385 -11.21 5.10 11.67
C VAL A 385 -12.26 4.25 12.39
N PRO A 386 -12.30 4.25 13.74
CA PRO A 386 -13.39 3.63 14.49
C PRO A 386 -14.71 4.37 14.24
N PHE A 387 -15.81 3.65 14.02
CA PHE A 387 -17.14 4.24 13.84
C PHE A 387 -18.26 3.35 14.38
N LYS A 388 -19.41 3.96 14.71
CA LYS A 388 -20.67 3.27 15.01
C LYS A 388 -21.73 3.47 13.94
N ASN A 389 -21.66 4.58 13.22
CA ASN A 389 -22.51 4.85 12.07
C ASN A 389 -21.65 5.27 10.87
N ILE A 390 -22.01 4.85 9.66
CA ILE A 390 -21.32 5.25 8.42
C ILE A 390 -21.31 6.77 8.23
N SER A 391 -22.32 7.46 8.75
CA SER A 391 -22.42 8.92 8.71
C SER A 391 -21.30 9.62 9.49
N GLU A 392 -20.69 8.96 10.49
CA GLU A 392 -19.52 9.49 11.22
C GLU A 392 -18.28 9.60 10.33
N LEU A 393 -18.24 8.85 9.22
CA LEU A 393 -17.15 8.90 8.24
C LEU A 393 -17.34 10.02 7.20
N ARG A 394 -18.40 10.83 7.31
CA ARG A 394 -18.70 11.93 6.40
C ARG A 394 -18.14 13.24 6.92
N HIS A 395 -17.77 14.11 5.99
CA HIS A 395 -17.45 15.50 6.30
C HIS A 395 -18.73 16.27 6.74
N PRO A 396 -18.67 17.25 7.65
CA PRO A 396 -19.86 18.03 8.05
C PRO A 396 -20.61 18.68 6.88
N TYR A 397 -19.90 19.07 5.84
CA TYR A 397 -20.44 19.68 4.62
C TYR A 397 -20.53 18.72 3.42
N HIS A 398 -20.63 17.40 3.67
CA HIS A 398 -20.51 16.34 2.66
C HIS A 398 -21.34 16.60 1.40
N ASP A 399 -22.60 17.02 1.55
CA ASP A 399 -23.54 17.17 0.43
C ASP A 399 -23.23 18.38 -0.46
N THR A 400 -22.49 19.36 0.06
CA THR A 400 -22.07 20.57 -0.69
C THR A 400 -20.73 20.39 -1.41
N ILE A 401 -19.92 19.42 -0.97
CA ILE A 401 -18.59 19.17 -1.53
C ILE A 401 -18.73 18.44 -2.87
N PRO A 402 -18.02 18.85 -3.93
CA PRO A 402 -18.01 18.15 -5.21
C PRO A 402 -17.64 16.68 -5.05
N GLU A 403 -18.29 15.82 -5.81
CA GLU A 403 -18.16 14.35 -5.71
C GLU A 403 -16.69 13.87 -5.69
N GLN A 404 -15.83 14.46 -6.52
CA GLN A 404 -14.42 14.10 -6.59
C GLN A 404 -13.61 14.40 -5.31
N PHE A 405 -14.11 15.28 -4.44
CA PHE A 405 -13.42 15.69 -3.21
C PHE A 405 -14.10 15.21 -1.93
N LYS A 406 -15.33 14.70 -1.98
CA LYS A 406 -16.13 14.36 -0.78
C LYS A 406 -15.38 13.50 0.23
N TYR A 407 -14.79 12.42 -0.24
CA TYR A 407 -14.11 11.46 0.63
C TYR A 407 -12.70 11.91 1.01
N TYR A 408 -12.01 12.65 0.13
CA TYR A 408 -10.73 13.26 0.47
C TYR A 408 -10.89 14.33 1.56
N ALA A 409 -11.93 15.16 1.47
CA ALA A 409 -12.27 16.16 2.48
C ALA A 409 -12.62 15.50 3.83
N ALA A 410 -13.39 14.40 3.82
CA ALA A 410 -13.65 13.63 5.02
C ALA A 410 -12.34 13.08 5.63
N ALA A 411 -11.41 12.62 4.79
CA ALA A 411 -10.12 12.12 5.25
C ALA A 411 -9.26 13.20 5.91
N LEU A 412 -9.24 14.41 5.33
CA LEU A 412 -8.58 15.58 5.92
C LEU A 412 -9.19 15.98 7.28
N ALA A 413 -10.51 15.89 7.43
CA ALA A 413 -11.19 16.25 8.67
C ALA A 413 -11.00 15.20 9.78
N LEU A 414 -11.07 13.92 9.45
CA LEU A 414 -11.03 12.83 10.42
C LEU A 414 -9.62 12.37 10.77
N GLN A 415 -8.65 12.52 9.87
CA GLN A 415 -7.25 12.15 10.09
C GLN A 415 -6.29 13.21 9.55
N PRO A 416 -6.33 14.44 10.11
CA PRO A 416 -5.53 15.56 9.62
C PRO A 416 -4.02 15.31 9.73
N GLU A 417 -3.57 14.61 10.77
CA GLU A 417 -2.16 14.28 11.00
C GLU A 417 -1.56 13.44 9.87
N LEU A 418 -2.37 12.57 9.26
CA LEU A 418 -1.94 11.76 8.13
C LEU A 418 -2.09 12.52 6.82
N TRP A 419 -3.26 13.09 6.54
CA TRP A 419 -3.58 13.59 5.19
C TRP A 419 -3.08 15.01 4.92
N ASN A 420 -2.57 15.73 5.94
CA ASN A 420 -1.88 17.01 5.77
C ASN A 420 -0.35 16.91 5.78
N ASP A 421 0.23 15.78 6.21
CA ASP A 421 1.68 15.60 6.28
C ASP A 421 2.17 14.69 5.15
N ASP A 422 2.94 15.27 4.23
CA ASP A 422 3.50 14.55 3.10
C ASP A 422 4.47 13.45 3.55
N VAL A 423 5.14 13.60 4.71
CA VAL A 423 6.01 12.57 5.29
C VAL A 423 5.17 11.39 5.79
N ALA A 424 4.06 11.66 6.50
CA ALA A 424 3.14 10.63 6.95
C ALA A 424 2.51 9.86 5.78
N ILE A 425 2.12 10.55 4.71
CA ILE A 425 1.59 9.94 3.48
C ILE A 425 2.66 9.07 2.83
N ALA A 426 3.88 9.59 2.64
CA ALA A 426 4.98 8.84 2.05
C ALA A 426 5.25 7.55 2.86
N ASN A 427 5.29 7.67 4.19
CA ASN A 427 5.49 6.54 5.08
C ASN A 427 4.35 5.52 4.99
N LEU A 428 3.09 5.95 4.86
CA LEU A 428 1.95 5.04 4.64
C LEU A 428 2.14 4.20 3.37
N PHE A 429 2.45 4.84 2.24
CA PHE A 429 2.57 4.13 0.96
C PHE A 429 3.86 3.30 0.85
N ARG A 430 4.96 3.74 1.48
CA ARG A 430 6.17 2.90 1.67
C ARG A 430 5.88 1.68 2.53
N LYS A 431 5.11 1.84 3.61
CA LYS A 431 4.61 0.75 4.45
C LYS A 431 3.60 -0.16 3.74
N GLN A 432 3.17 0.16 2.53
CA GLN A 432 2.43 -0.78 1.68
C GLN A 432 3.33 -1.52 0.68
N GLY A 433 4.64 -1.22 0.69
CA GLY A 433 5.63 -1.82 -0.21
C GLY A 433 5.67 -1.19 -1.61
N ASN A 434 5.15 0.03 -1.77
CA ASN A 434 5.24 0.75 -3.04
C ASN A 434 6.68 1.26 -3.28
N LYS A 435 7.09 1.31 -4.54
CA LYS A 435 8.39 1.85 -4.95
C LYS A 435 8.39 3.38 -4.83
N GLU A 436 9.55 3.99 -4.61
CA GLU A 436 9.67 5.46 -4.39
C GLU A 436 9.02 6.28 -5.51
N TYR A 437 9.25 5.97 -6.79
CA TYR A 437 8.60 6.70 -7.90
C TYR A 437 7.07 6.67 -7.85
N TYR A 438 6.48 5.60 -7.31
CA TYR A 438 5.02 5.53 -7.13
C TYR A 438 4.59 6.43 -5.98
N VAL A 439 5.34 6.42 -4.88
CA VAL A 439 5.11 7.29 -3.73
C VAL A 439 5.17 8.76 -4.16
N ASP A 440 6.16 9.14 -4.97
CA ASP A 440 6.31 10.51 -5.49
C ASP A 440 5.10 10.93 -6.36
N ASN A 441 4.60 10.02 -7.20
CA ASN A 441 3.40 10.26 -7.99
C ASN A 441 2.15 10.45 -7.12
N VAL A 442 2.02 9.67 -6.05
CA VAL A 442 0.92 9.80 -5.09
C VAL A 442 0.98 11.14 -4.36
N LEU A 443 2.17 11.56 -3.90
CA LEU A 443 2.36 12.86 -3.26
C LEU A 443 1.98 14.00 -4.19
N SER A 444 2.44 13.94 -5.45
CA SER A 444 2.13 14.94 -6.48
C SER A 444 0.62 15.05 -6.76
N PHE A 445 -0.06 13.91 -6.85
CA PHE A 445 -1.52 13.85 -7.02
C PHE A 445 -2.27 14.45 -5.82
N LEU A 446 -1.88 14.07 -4.59
CA LEU A 446 -2.53 14.55 -3.37
C LEU A 446 -2.28 16.04 -3.15
N HIS A 447 -1.09 16.53 -3.44
CA HIS A 447 -0.78 17.97 -3.41
C HIS A 447 -1.67 18.76 -4.37
N SER A 448 -1.82 18.28 -5.61
CA SER A 448 -2.72 18.89 -6.60
C SER A 448 -4.18 18.86 -6.15
N THR A 449 -4.61 17.73 -5.58
CA THR A 449 -5.98 17.54 -5.05
C THR A 449 -6.24 18.49 -3.88
N ARG A 450 -5.28 18.64 -2.95
CA ARG A 450 -5.33 19.57 -1.81
C ARG A 450 -5.47 21.01 -2.29
N GLN A 451 -4.67 21.43 -3.28
CA GLN A 451 -4.78 22.77 -3.86
C GLN A 451 -6.15 23.02 -4.51
N MET A 452 -6.66 22.05 -5.27
CA MET A 452 -7.98 22.16 -5.90
C MET A 452 -9.11 22.23 -4.87
N TYR A 453 -9.02 21.43 -3.82
CA TYR A 453 -9.97 21.46 -2.71
C TYR A 453 -9.92 22.81 -1.97
N HIS A 454 -8.74 23.35 -1.67
CA HIS A 454 -8.61 24.69 -1.07
C HIS A 454 -9.17 25.79 -1.96
N LEU A 455 -8.90 25.74 -3.28
CA LEU A 455 -9.47 26.69 -4.22
C LEU A 455 -10.99 26.58 -4.28
N TRP A 456 -11.55 25.38 -4.14
CA TRP A 456 -13.00 25.21 -4.01
C TRP A 456 -13.54 25.82 -2.71
N GLN A 457 -12.88 25.57 -1.57
CA GLN A 457 -13.27 26.15 -0.27
C GLN A 457 -13.29 27.68 -0.26
N GLN A 458 -12.44 28.32 -1.08
CA GLN A 458 -12.34 29.78 -1.19
C GLN A 458 -13.28 30.39 -2.25
N ARG A 459 -14.05 29.59 -2.99
CA ARG A 459 -15.00 30.12 -3.97
C ARG A 459 -16.21 30.74 -3.29
N CYS A 460 -16.85 31.66 -4.01
CA CYS A 460 -18.10 32.27 -3.59
C CYS A 460 -19.14 31.17 -3.29
N VAL A 461 -19.58 31.11 -2.03
CA VAL A 461 -20.55 30.13 -1.51
C VAL A 461 -21.98 30.49 -1.92
N ASP A 462 -22.22 31.75 -2.26
CA ASP A 462 -23.50 32.23 -2.78
C ASP A 462 -23.70 31.73 -4.21
N ASP A 463 -24.62 30.79 -4.40
CA ASP A 463 -24.94 30.19 -5.70
C ASP A 463 -25.41 31.22 -6.72
N GLN A 464 -26.15 32.24 -6.29
CA GLN A 464 -26.60 33.32 -7.19
C GLN A 464 -25.39 34.12 -7.68
N TYR A 465 -24.46 34.45 -6.79
CA TYR A 465 -23.28 35.23 -7.13
C TYR A 465 -22.26 34.41 -7.93
N LYS A 466 -22.10 33.13 -7.61
CA LYS A 466 -21.31 32.18 -8.39
C LYS A 466 -21.83 32.07 -9.82
N ASN A 467 -23.15 31.95 -10.01
CA ASN A 467 -23.76 31.92 -11.34
C ASN A 467 -23.52 33.22 -12.12
N ILE A 468 -23.57 34.37 -11.46
CA ILE A 468 -23.25 35.67 -12.07
C ILE A 468 -21.78 35.73 -12.47
N LEU A 469 -20.86 35.31 -11.61
CA LEU A 469 -19.42 35.27 -11.89
C LEU A 469 -19.07 34.31 -13.02
N ASP A 470 -19.68 33.13 -13.07
CA ASP A 470 -19.49 32.16 -14.14
C ASP A 470 -20.05 32.69 -15.48
N HIS A 471 -21.19 33.39 -15.46
CA HIS A 471 -21.70 34.08 -16.65
C HIS A 471 -20.75 35.18 -17.13
N LEU A 472 -20.23 36.02 -16.24
CA LEU A 472 -19.28 37.07 -16.60
C LEU A 472 -17.95 36.52 -17.13
N ARG A 473 -17.55 35.33 -16.69
CA ARG A 473 -16.28 34.70 -17.06
C ARG A 473 -16.30 34.06 -18.44
N TYR A 474 -17.41 33.44 -18.82
CA TYR A 474 -17.49 32.64 -20.05
C TYR A 474 -18.41 33.23 -21.12
N TRP A 475 -19.30 34.15 -20.76
CA TRP A 475 -20.33 34.67 -21.65
C TRP A 475 -20.36 36.20 -21.66
N LYS A 476 -20.94 36.75 -22.73
CA LYS A 476 -21.24 38.18 -22.79
C LYS A 476 -22.42 38.46 -21.84
N PRO A 477 -22.29 39.35 -20.84
CA PRO A 477 -23.35 39.57 -19.86
C PRO A 477 -24.61 40.14 -20.52
N THR A 478 -25.77 39.59 -20.14
CA THR A 478 -27.07 40.12 -20.56
C THR A 478 -27.46 41.35 -19.72
N PRO A 479 -28.33 42.25 -20.23
CA PRO A 479 -28.82 43.39 -19.46
C PRO A 479 -29.46 43.01 -18.12
N GLN A 480 -30.09 41.84 -18.02
CA GLN A 480 -30.66 41.29 -16.78
C GLN A 480 -29.59 40.91 -15.75
N ILE A 481 -28.48 40.31 -16.17
CA ILE A 481 -27.36 39.96 -15.28
C ILE A 481 -26.64 41.24 -14.82
N LEU A 482 -26.56 42.25 -15.67
CA LEU A 482 -26.01 43.55 -15.27
C LEU A 482 -26.97 44.27 -14.31
N SER A 483 -28.28 44.15 -14.46
CA SER A 483 -29.24 44.77 -13.54
C SER A 483 -29.19 44.16 -12.14
N THR A 484 -28.95 42.86 -11.99
CA THR A 484 -28.79 42.23 -10.68
C THR A 484 -27.54 42.72 -9.94
N LEU A 485 -26.44 42.98 -10.64
CA LEU A 485 -25.26 43.65 -10.08
C LEU A 485 -25.52 45.12 -9.74
N ASN A 486 -26.34 45.80 -10.56
CA ASN A 486 -26.65 47.23 -10.39
C ASN A 486 -27.42 47.54 -9.10
N HIS A 487 -28.16 46.59 -8.51
CA HIS A 487 -28.88 46.81 -7.25
C HIS A 487 -27.98 47.02 -6.02
N ARG A 488 -26.67 46.75 -6.14
CA ARG A 488 -25.69 46.90 -5.05
C ARG A 488 -24.64 47.99 -5.33
N VAL A 489 -24.84 48.81 -6.37
CA VAL A 489 -23.96 49.93 -6.71
C VAL A 489 -24.35 51.16 -5.87
N ILE A 490 -23.45 51.62 -5.00
CA ILE A 490 -23.71 52.74 -4.09
C ILE A 490 -23.73 54.09 -4.82
N TYR A 491 -22.86 54.28 -5.82
CA TYR A 491 -22.76 55.54 -6.59
C TYR A 491 -22.79 55.27 -8.09
N ARG A 492 -23.68 55.95 -8.83
CA ARG A 492 -23.95 55.72 -10.27
C ARG A 492 -23.71 56.97 -11.11
N HIS A 493 -22.51 57.55 -11.02
CA HIS A 493 -22.12 58.70 -11.84
C HIS A 493 -20.90 58.36 -12.69
N LYS A 494 -20.84 58.92 -13.91
CA LYS A 494 -19.70 58.73 -14.83
C LYS A 494 -18.37 59.19 -14.23
N ASN A 495 -18.42 60.15 -13.30
CA ASN A 495 -17.29 60.70 -12.59
C ASN A 495 -17.49 60.50 -11.09
N VAL A 496 -16.74 59.57 -10.50
CA VAL A 496 -16.67 59.40 -9.04
C VAL A 496 -15.93 60.61 -8.47
N LEU A 497 -16.58 61.38 -7.59
CA LEU A 497 -16.02 62.56 -6.93
C LEU A 497 -15.22 62.16 -5.68
N ASP A 498 -14.35 63.05 -5.21
CA ASP A 498 -13.54 62.78 -4.00
C ASP A 498 -14.42 62.62 -2.75
N VAL A 499 -15.56 63.32 -2.70
CA VAL A 499 -16.56 63.22 -1.63
C VAL A 499 -17.20 61.83 -1.59
N ASP A 500 -17.50 61.22 -2.74
CA ASP A 500 -18.10 59.88 -2.82
C ASP A 500 -17.15 58.81 -2.25
N ILE A 501 -15.85 58.92 -2.59
CA ILE A 501 -14.81 58.02 -2.09
C ILE A 501 -14.68 58.15 -0.58
N LYS A 502 -14.69 59.39 -0.06
CA LYS A 502 -14.61 59.69 1.37
C LYS A 502 -15.82 59.11 2.12
N GLU A 503 -17.03 59.31 1.62
CA GLU A 503 -18.25 58.79 2.25
C GLU A 503 -18.30 57.27 2.25
N ALA A 504 -17.96 56.63 1.12
CA ALA A 504 -17.89 55.17 1.03
C ALA A 504 -16.93 54.57 2.06
N LEU A 505 -15.77 55.20 2.26
CA LEU A 505 -14.76 54.75 3.23
C LEU A 505 -15.15 55.05 4.68
N LYS A 506 -15.95 56.10 4.94
CA LYS A 506 -16.55 56.33 6.26
C LYS A 506 -17.58 55.25 6.61
N MET A 507 -18.43 54.87 5.65
CA MET A 507 -19.44 53.83 5.84
C MET A 507 -18.81 52.45 6.00
N HIS A 508 -17.72 52.18 5.29
CA HIS A 508 -17.03 50.89 5.30
C HIS A 508 -15.51 51.03 5.52
N PRO A 509 -15.06 51.34 6.75
CA PRO A 509 -13.67 51.68 7.04
C PRO A 509 -12.68 50.53 6.87
N GLN A 510 -13.16 49.29 6.78
CA GLN A 510 -12.32 48.10 6.59
C GLN A 510 -12.18 47.67 5.12
N SER A 511 -12.93 48.31 4.22
CA SER A 511 -12.99 47.93 2.81
C SER A 511 -11.67 48.17 2.07
N ILE A 512 -11.42 47.33 1.06
CA ILE A 512 -10.34 47.53 0.09
C ILE A 512 -10.96 48.15 -1.15
N VAL A 513 -10.42 49.29 -1.59
CA VAL A 513 -10.84 49.93 -2.84
C VAL A 513 -10.00 49.39 -3.98
N VAL A 514 -10.65 48.73 -4.94
CA VAL A 514 -10.01 48.21 -6.15
C VAL A 514 -10.26 49.19 -7.29
N THR A 515 -9.20 49.58 -8.00
CA THR A 515 -9.26 50.53 -9.10
C THR A 515 -8.66 49.94 -10.37
N VAL A 516 -9.14 50.37 -11.54
CA VAL A 516 -8.65 49.89 -12.86
C VAL A 516 -7.30 50.47 -13.29
N SER A 517 -6.74 51.46 -12.57
CA SER A 517 -5.44 52.06 -12.92
C SER A 517 -4.67 52.54 -11.68
N LYS A 518 -3.34 52.56 -11.76
CA LYS A 518 -2.45 53.08 -10.70
C LYS A 518 -2.75 54.54 -10.35
N ARG A 519 -3.04 55.39 -11.35
CA ARG A 519 -3.41 56.81 -11.14
C ARG A 519 -4.67 56.96 -10.29
N ALA A 520 -5.67 56.11 -10.52
CA ALA A 520 -6.88 56.09 -9.70
C ALA A 520 -6.58 55.60 -8.28
N THR A 521 -5.73 54.58 -8.11
CA THR A 521 -5.26 54.14 -6.78
C THR A 521 -4.57 55.27 -6.02
N ALA A 522 -3.67 56.01 -6.69
CA ALA A 522 -2.96 57.13 -6.08
C ALA A 522 -3.92 58.24 -5.63
N ARG A 523 -4.94 58.57 -6.45
CA ARG A 523 -6.00 59.51 -6.06
C ARG A 523 -6.75 59.04 -4.82
N VAL A 524 -7.17 57.77 -4.77
CA VAL A 524 -7.87 57.20 -3.59
C VAL A 524 -6.97 57.28 -2.35
N ASN A 525 -5.71 56.85 -2.46
CA ASN A 525 -4.76 56.89 -1.35
C ASN A 525 -4.51 58.32 -0.85
N LYS A 526 -4.44 59.30 -1.76
CA LYS A 526 -4.32 60.72 -1.42
C LYS A 526 -5.53 61.21 -0.63
N ILE A 527 -6.75 60.93 -1.10
CA ILE A 527 -8.00 61.28 -0.39
C ILE A 527 -8.01 60.65 1.00
N VAL A 528 -7.62 59.37 1.10
CA VAL A 528 -7.54 58.66 2.39
C VAL A 528 -6.57 59.37 3.34
N PHE A 529 -5.38 59.68 2.86
CA PHE A 529 -4.37 60.36 3.66
C PHE A 529 -4.86 61.73 4.14
N GLU A 530 -5.33 62.57 3.22
CA GLU A 530 -5.78 63.94 3.50
C GLU A 530 -6.98 64.01 4.44
N ASN A 531 -7.88 63.01 4.41
CA ASN A 531 -9.11 63.05 5.19
C ASN A 531 -9.06 62.25 6.50
N PHE A 532 -8.20 61.24 6.61
CA PHE A 532 -8.16 60.36 7.78
C PHE A 532 -6.82 60.38 8.53
N PHE A 533 -5.75 60.89 7.93
CA PHE A 533 -4.39 60.82 8.52
C PHE A 533 -3.63 62.15 8.53
N LEU A 534 -4.17 63.23 7.94
CA LEU A 534 -3.49 64.53 7.81
C LEU A 534 -3.11 65.15 9.16
N LEU A 535 -3.96 64.98 10.18
CA LEU A 535 -3.74 65.48 11.54
C LEU A 535 -3.06 64.44 12.46
N SER A 536 -2.80 63.24 11.96
CA SER A 536 -2.16 62.18 12.73
C SER A 536 -0.66 62.39 12.79
N GLN A 537 -0.03 62.05 13.92
CA GLN A 537 1.42 62.12 14.08
C GLN A 537 2.12 61.31 12.96
N SER A 538 2.88 61.99 12.11
CA SER A 538 3.68 61.33 11.08
C SER A 538 4.76 60.50 11.74
N LEU A 539 4.82 59.22 11.40
CA LEU A 539 5.87 58.31 11.84
C LEU A 539 7.10 58.42 10.91
N GLY A 540 6.96 58.91 9.69
CA GLY A 540 8.05 59.11 8.75
C GLY A 540 7.58 59.21 7.30
N THR A 541 8.50 59.06 6.37
CA THR A 541 8.23 58.98 4.92
C THR A 541 8.67 57.63 4.38
N MET A 542 7.87 57.03 3.51
CA MET A 542 8.16 55.76 2.84
C MET A 542 8.28 55.99 1.33
N GLN A 543 9.35 55.45 0.74
CA GLN A 543 9.53 55.47 -0.71
C GLN A 543 8.55 54.49 -1.35
N LEU A 544 7.82 54.95 -2.37
CA LEU A 544 6.92 54.11 -3.15
C LEU A 544 7.66 53.55 -4.37
N ASP A 545 7.31 52.33 -4.80
CA ASP A 545 7.98 51.63 -5.91
C ASP A 545 7.82 52.28 -7.28
N ASN A 546 6.95 53.29 -7.45
CA ASN A 546 6.58 53.85 -8.76
C ASN A 546 7.27 55.19 -9.10
N ASN A 547 8.43 55.52 -8.50
CA ASN A 547 9.07 56.84 -8.60
C ASN A 547 8.18 58.02 -8.12
N ASP A 548 7.08 57.72 -7.44
CA ASP A 548 6.24 58.73 -6.80
C ASP A 548 7.00 59.39 -5.64
N PRO A 549 6.65 60.64 -5.28
CA PRO A 549 7.20 61.30 -4.10
C PRO A 549 7.02 60.43 -2.84
N PRO A 550 7.99 60.44 -1.90
CA PRO A 550 7.85 59.73 -0.64
C PRO A 550 6.54 60.09 0.06
N MET A 551 5.79 59.08 0.50
CA MET A 551 4.51 59.28 1.17
C MET A 551 4.70 59.27 2.69
N HIS A 552 4.02 60.18 3.39
CA HIS A 552 3.99 60.17 4.85
C HIS A 552 3.24 58.94 5.36
N ILE A 553 3.83 58.25 6.33
CA ILE A 553 3.21 57.13 7.03
C ILE A 553 2.75 57.58 8.41
N SER A 554 1.54 57.15 8.78
CA SER A 554 0.91 57.46 10.07
C SER A 554 0.51 56.17 10.77
N LYS A 555 0.41 56.21 12.10
CA LYS A 555 -0.07 55.07 12.90
C LYS A 555 -1.46 54.63 12.41
N ASN A 556 -1.68 53.32 12.36
CA ASN A 556 -2.88 52.64 11.87
C ASN A 556 -3.11 52.73 10.35
N MET A 557 -2.18 53.27 9.58
CA MET A 557 -2.27 53.25 8.12
C MET A 557 -2.11 51.81 7.61
N ARG A 558 -2.99 51.39 6.69
CA ARG A 558 -2.87 50.08 6.03
C ARG A 558 -1.94 50.22 4.83
N VAL A 559 -0.97 49.32 4.73
CA VAL A 559 0.03 49.30 3.65
C VAL A 559 0.07 47.92 2.99
N ILE A 560 0.59 47.85 1.77
CA ILE A 560 0.85 46.61 1.05
C ILE A 560 2.35 46.51 0.82
N ILE A 561 2.92 45.35 1.16
CA ILE A 561 4.32 45.04 0.90
C ILE A 561 4.45 44.70 -0.59
N THR A 562 5.31 45.41 -1.29
CA THR A 562 5.46 45.29 -2.74
C THR A 562 6.74 44.58 -3.17
N GLN A 563 7.63 44.27 -2.23
CA GLN A 563 8.90 43.58 -2.47
C GLN A 563 9.03 42.32 -1.60
N ASN A 564 9.72 41.31 -2.13
CA ASN A 564 10.02 40.09 -1.38
C ASN A 564 11.23 40.32 -0.47
N LEU A 565 10.98 40.78 0.76
CA LEU A 565 12.05 41.15 1.68
C LEU A 565 12.62 39.95 2.46
N ASP A 566 11.76 39.01 2.89
CA ASP A 566 12.21 37.82 3.62
C ASP A 566 11.21 36.66 3.49
N LYS A 567 11.42 35.83 2.46
CA LYS A 567 10.58 34.65 2.20
C LYS A 567 10.64 33.63 3.35
N SER A 568 11.76 33.54 4.07
CA SER A 568 11.94 32.58 5.16
C SER A 568 11.10 32.93 6.38
N ARG A 569 10.84 34.23 6.60
CA ARG A 569 9.97 34.74 7.67
C ARG A 569 8.54 35.02 7.21
N GLY A 570 8.25 34.78 5.94
CA GLY A 570 6.93 34.97 5.35
C GLY A 570 6.61 36.43 5.02
N VAL A 571 7.61 37.30 4.79
CA VAL A 571 7.44 38.68 4.32
C VAL A 571 7.58 38.70 2.79
N VAL A 572 6.44 38.71 2.10
CA VAL A 572 6.38 38.55 0.64
C VAL A 572 5.52 39.63 -0.03
N ASN A 573 5.77 39.86 -1.32
CA ASN A 573 5.00 40.77 -2.15
C ASN A 573 3.50 40.42 -2.13
N GLY A 574 2.65 41.42 -1.98
CA GLY A 574 1.19 41.33 -1.97
C GLY A 574 0.58 41.26 -0.57
N GLN A 575 1.38 41.17 0.49
CA GLN A 575 0.87 41.12 1.86
C GLN A 575 0.37 42.46 2.36
N THR A 576 -0.75 42.45 3.09
CA THR A 576 -1.28 43.64 3.77
C THR A 576 -0.71 43.75 5.18
N ALA A 577 -0.42 44.96 5.63
CA ALA A 577 0.07 45.26 6.98
C ALA A 577 -0.55 46.56 7.52
N ILE A 578 -0.44 46.77 8.84
CA ILE A 578 -0.87 48.00 9.52
C ILE A 578 0.35 48.61 10.20
N VAL A 579 0.56 49.91 10.01
CA VAL A 579 1.66 50.66 10.62
C VAL A 579 1.37 50.87 12.11
N HIS A 580 2.28 50.47 13.00
CA HIS A 580 2.05 50.54 14.46
C HIS A 580 2.91 51.61 15.15
N PHE A 581 4.22 51.62 14.91
CA PHE A 581 5.17 52.60 15.47
C PHE A 581 6.48 52.53 14.67
N ARG A 582 7.20 53.65 14.54
CA ARG A 582 8.54 53.63 13.94
C ARG A 582 9.59 53.34 15.01
N SER A 583 10.31 52.24 14.87
CA SER A 583 11.53 51.97 15.64
C SER A 583 12.70 52.75 15.02
N GLN A 584 13.47 53.48 15.84
CA GLN A 584 14.72 54.13 15.39
C GLN A 584 15.90 53.15 15.30
N ASN A 585 15.72 51.86 15.62
CA ASN A 585 16.80 50.87 15.60
C ASN A 585 16.96 50.20 14.23
N LYS A 586 18.20 50.17 13.73
CA LYS A 586 18.65 49.54 12.47
C LYS A 586 18.47 48.00 12.39
N TYR A 587 17.81 47.37 13.35
CA TYR A 587 17.55 45.93 13.38
C TYR A 587 16.10 45.68 13.83
N ASN A 588 15.26 45.17 12.92
CA ASN A 588 13.88 44.76 13.21
C ASN A 588 13.84 43.27 13.62
N PRO A 589 13.46 42.92 14.86
CA PRO A 589 13.10 41.55 15.22
C PRO A 589 11.60 41.32 15.02
N CYS A 590 11.24 40.31 14.22
CA CYS A 590 9.87 39.81 14.16
C CYS A 590 9.55 39.02 15.44
N TYR A 591 8.56 39.44 16.22
CA TYR A 591 8.02 38.65 17.33
C TYR A 591 6.66 38.04 16.99
N ARG A 592 6.46 36.79 17.43
CA ARG A 592 5.28 35.95 17.19
C ARG A 592 4.34 36.05 18.40
N THR A 593 3.12 36.55 18.24
CA THR A 593 2.12 36.51 19.31
C THR A 593 1.24 35.25 19.21
N ARG A 594 0.76 34.76 20.36
CA ARG A 594 0.05 33.48 20.57
C ARG A 594 -1.32 33.32 19.88
N GLN A 595 -1.76 34.31 19.10
CA GLN A 595 -2.91 34.20 18.20
C GLN A 595 -2.37 34.34 16.78
N SER A 596 -2.68 33.37 15.92
CA SER A 596 -2.09 33.05 14.61
C SER A 596 -2.20 34.11 13.50
N ARG A 597 -1.93 35.39 13.79
CA ARG A 597 -1.67 36.44 12.80
C ARG A 597 -0.23 36.93 12.96
N GLN A 598 0.61 36.72 11.94
CA GLN A 598 1.90 37.39 11.87
C GLN A 598 1.67 38.89 11.69
N GLN A 599 2.09 39.69 12.66
CA GLN A 599 2.20 41.14 12.52
C GLN A 599 3.66 41.46 12.20
N CYS A 600 3.91 41.93 10.98
CA CYS A 600 5.19 42.54 10.64
C CYS A 600 5.14 43.99 11.15
N TYR A 601 6.06 44.33 12.04
CA TYR A 601 6.20 45.68 12.59
C TYR A 601 7.01 46.52 11.59
N PHE A 602 6.38 47.56 11.04
CA PHE A 602 7.01 48.65 10.32
C PHE A 602 6.79 49.97 11.06
#